data_AF-A0A941ZH31-F1
#
_entry.id   AF-A0A941ZH31-F1
#
_cell.length_a   1.000
_cell.length_b   1.000
_cell.length_c   1.000
_cell.angle_alpha   90.00
_cell.angle_beta   90.00
_cell.angle_gamma   90.00
#
_symmetry.space_group_name_H-M   'P 1'
#
loop_
_entity.id
_entity.type
_entity.pdbx_description
1 polymer ?
#
loop_
_entity_poly.entity_id
_entity_poly.type
_entity_poly.pdbx_seq_one_letter_code
_entity_poly.pdbx_strand_id
1 'polypeptide(L)'
;MAIRHPLHYAFAKANHLLLEDDGDRLVLWAGETTPASALAEVTRQFDVARFEREAVATLGQRIAAAYAGGESSAAAVIGEVESGVDLSRMMQDLPAVEDLLEAADDAPIIRMLNALLTQAAKDGASDIHIEPYERSSSVRFRVDGTLREVVQPNKALHAALISRLKIMAELDIAEKRLPQDGRISLRIGGRAIDVRVSTLPSSYG
;
A
#
# COMPACT_ATOMS: atom_id res chain seq x y z
N MET A 1 10.75 0.09 -28.19
CA MET A 1 10.71 1.23 -27.25
C MET A 1 9.79 0.87 -26.11
N ALA A 2 10.23 1.05 -24.87
CA ALA A 2 9.40 0.74 -23.71
C ALA A 2 8.41 1.90 -23.53
N ILE A 3 7.11 1.60 -23.54
CA ILE A 3 6.05 2.57 -23.26
C ILE A 3 6.24 3.03 -21.82
N ARG A 4 6.39 4.34 -21.61
CA ARG A 4 6.54 4.93 -20.27
C ARG A 4 5.24 5.58 -19.85
N HIS A 5 4.96 5.53 -18.56
CA HIS A 5 3.74 6.08 -17.96
C HIS A 5 4.15 7.18 -16.97
N PRO A 6 4.12 8.47 -17.37
CA PRO A 6 4.66 9.56 -16.56
C PRO A 6 3.80 9.92 -15.33
N LEU A 7 2.52 9.52 -15.36
CA LEU A 7 1.60 9.78 -14.26
C LEU A 7 1.73 8.73 -13.16
N HIS A 8 1.45 9.13 -11.92
CA HIS A 8 1.25 8.18 -10.83
C HIS A 8 -0.02 7.34 -11.07
N TYR A 9 0.08 6.04 -10.78
CA TYR A 9 -1.04 5.09 -10.94
C TYR A 9 -2.31 5.55 -10.20
N ALA A 10 -2.19 6.03 -8.96
CA ALA A 10 -3.34 6.49 -8.19
C ALA A 10 -4.05 7.69 -8.85
N PHE A 11 -3.28 8.65 -9.37
CA PHE A 11 -3.83 9.80 -10.08
C PHE A 11 -4.51 9.38 -11.39
N ALA A 12 -3.87 8.50 -12.16
CA ALA A 12 -4.40 7.95 -13.40
C ALA A 12 -5.73 7.19 -13.17
N LYS A 13 -5.76 6.31 -12.16
CA LYS A 13 -6.93 5.51 -11.82
C LYS A 13 -8.09 6.35 -11.28
N ALA A 14 -7.84 7.25 -10.33
CA ALA A 14 -8.88 8.05 -9.68
C ALA A 14 -9.59 9.00 -10.66
N ASN A 15 -8.86 9.49 -11.67
CA ASN A 15 -9.38 10.42 -12.66
C ASN A 15 -9.75 9.75 -13.99
N HIS A 16 -9.68 8.42 -14.08
CA HIS A 16 -9.94 7.64 -15.30
C HIS A 16 -9.19 8.20 -16.51
N LEU A 17 -7.88 8.41 -16.38
CA LEU A 17 -7.02 8.92 -17.45
C LEU A 17 -5.68 8.19 -17.45
N LEU A 18 -5.02 8.13 -18.61
CA LEU A 18 -3.71 7.51 -18.76
C LEU A 18 -2.86 8.34 -19.72
N LEU A 19 -1.64 8.67 -19.31
CA LEU A 19 -0.66 9.32 -20.19
C LEU A 19 0.36 8.27 -20.62
N GLU A 20 0.39 7.97 -21.91
CA GLU A 20 1.32 7.03 -22.53
C GLU A 20 2.38 7.82 -23.29
N ASP A 21 3.64 7.46 -23.06
CA ASP A 21 4.79 7.93 -23.83
C ASP A 21 5.24 6.80 -24.76
N ASP A 22 5.01 6.98 -26.05
CA ASP A 22 5.46 6.03 -27.09
C ASP A 22 6.95 6.23 -27.46
N GLY A 23 7.61 7.22 -26.85
CA GLY A 23 9.00 7.61 -27.02
C GLY A 23 9.24 8.72 -28.04
N ASP A 24 8.20 9.20 -28.74
CA ASP A 24 8.21 10.43 -29.55
C ASP A 24 7.15 11.42 -29.07
N ARG A 25 6.01 10.93 -28.57
CA ARG A 25 4.84 11.75 -28.24
C ARG A 25 4.11 11.25 -26.99
N LEU A 26 3.51 12.20 -26.29
CA LEU A 26 2.62 11.92 -25.17
C LEU A 26 1.16 11.83 -25.65
N VAL A 27 0.54 10.69 -25.43
CA VAL A 27 -0.88 10.43 -25.73
C VAL A 27 -1.66 10.37 -24.42
N LEU A 28 -2.64 11.25 -24.26
CA LEU A 28 -3.55 11.26 -23.11
C LEU A 28 -4.86 10.55 -23.47
N TRP A 29 -5.08 9.42 -22.83
CA TRP A 29 -6.36 8.70 -22.85
C TRP A 29 -7.24 9.20 -21.71
N ALA A 30 -8.49 9.53 -22.01
CA ALA A 30 -9.46 10.01 -21.03
C ALA A 30 -10.79 9.24 -21.11
N GLY A 31 -11.35 8.95 -19.94
CA GLY A 31 -12.67 8.36 -19.78
C GLY A 31 -13.79 9.39 -19.88
N GLU A 32 -15.01 8.90 -20.03
CA GLU A 32 -16.22 9.74 -20.05
C GLU A 32 -16.45 10.49 -18.73
N THR A 33 -15.96 9.93 -17.62
CA THR A 33 -16.07 10.48 -16.26
C THR A 33 -14.84 11.29 -15.84
N THR A 34 -13.87 11.52 -16.73
CA THR A 34 -12.65 12.26 -16.38
C THR A 34 -12.96 13.72 -16.04
N PRO A 35 -12.60 14.21 -14.85
CA PRO A 35 -12.82 15.60 -14.47
C PRO A 35 -12.03 16.58 -15.34
N ALA A 36 -12.64 17.72 -15.70
CA ALA A 36 -11.97 18.77 -16.45
C ALA A 36 -10.74 19.34 -15.71
N SER A 37 -10.77 19.37 -14.37
CA SER A 37 -9.63 19.77 -13.55
C SER A 37 -8.45 18.82 -13.67
N ALA A 38 -8.70 17.50 -13.77
CA ALA A 38 -7.65 16.50 -13.94
C ALA A 38 -7.01 16.60 -15.33
N LEU A 39 -7.82 16.84 -16.37
CA LEU A 39 -7.31 17.12 -17.72
C LEU A 39 -6.43 18.38 -17.73
N ALA A 40 -6.90 19.46 -17.11
CA ALA A 40 -6.16 20.72 -17.03
C ALA A 40 -4.82 20.56 -16.30
N GLU A 41 -4.77 19.77 -15.22
CA GLU A 41 -3.52 19.52 -14.49
C GLU A 41 -2.51 18.74 -15.35
N VAL A 42 -2.97 17.71 -16.07
CA VAL A 42 -2.11 16.92 -16.96
C VAL A 42 -1.58 17.76 -18.12
N THR A 43 -2.43 18.55 -18.77
CA THR A 43 -2.03 19.39 -19.90
C THR A 43 -1.19 20.61 -19.49
N ARG A 44 -1.29 21.04 -18.23
CA ARG A 44 -0.41 22.06 -17.64
C ARG A 44 1.00 21.52 -17.41
N GLN A 45 1.13 20.25 -17.01
CA GLN A 45 2.40 19.65 -16.62
C GLN A 45 3.12 18.92 -17.76
N PHE A 46 2.39 18.42 -18.74
CA PHE A 46 2.91 17.59 -19.83
C PHE A 46 2.51 18.14 -21.19
N ASP A 47 3.43 18.08 -22.15
CA ASP A 47 3.17 18.47 -23.54
C ASP A 47 2.42 17.35 -24.27
N VAL A 48 1.10 17.31 -24.05
CA VAL A 48 0.21 16.28 -24.62
C VAL A 48 0.02 16.52 -26.11
N ALA A 49 0.60 15.63 -26.92
CA ALA A 49 0.54 15.73 -28.38
C ALA A 49 -0.79 15.21 -28.95
N ARG A 50 -1.47 14.29 -28.26
CA ARG A 50 -2.71 13.67 -28.74
C ARG A 50 -3.65 13.33 -27.59
N PHE A 51 -4.94 13.49 -27.84
CA PHE A 51 -6.01 13.12 -26.91
C PHE A 51 -6.84 12.00 -27.52
N GLU A 52 -7.10 10.98 -26.72
CA GLU A 52 -7.93 9.84 -27.08
C GLU A 52 -9.04 9.64 -26.03
N ARG A 53 -10.20 9.19 -26.50
CA ARG A 53 -11.32 8.85 -25.62
C ARG A 53 -11.51 7.34 -25.60
N GLU A 54 -11.68 6.80 -24.40
CA GLU A 54 -11.91 5.38 -24.22
C GLU A 54 -12.95 5.17 -23.10
N ALA A 55 -13.76 4.12 -23.22
CA ALA A 55 -14.74 3.79 -22.19
C ALA A 55 -14.04 3.50 -20.86
N VAL A 56 -14.62 3.96 -19.75
CA VAL A 56 -14.02 3.85 -18.41
C VAL A 56 -13.62 2.42 -18.04
N ALA A 57 -14.46 1.44 -18.42
CA ALA A 57 -14.18 0.03 -18.16
C ALA A 57 -12.91 -0.46 -18.88
N THR A 58 -12.76 -0.14 -20.17
CA THR A 58 -11.60 -0.52 -20.99
C THR A 58 -10.35 0.25 -20.57
N LEU A 59 -10.50 1.54 -20.28
CA LEU A 59 -9.41 2.39 -19.81
C LEU A 59 -8.89 1.93 -18.43
N GLY A 60 -9.78 1.49 -17.53
CA GLY A 60 -9.39 0.90 -16.25
C GLY A 60 -8.53 -0.36 -16.41
N GLN A 61 -8.86 -1.23 -17.37
CA GLN A 61 -8.06 -2.41 -17.70
C GLN A 61 -6.70 -2.02 -18.30
N ARG A 62 -6.67 -1.03 -19.19
CA ARG A 62 -5.44 -0.51 -19.79
C ARG A 62 -4.51 0.10 -18.75
N ILE A 63 -5.03 0.93 -17.84
CA ILE A 63 -4.28 1.47 -16.70
C ILE A 63 -3.72 0.32 -15.86
N ALA A 64 -4.53 -0.69 -15.49
CA ALA A 64 -4.04 -1.82 -14.72
C ALA A 64 -2.87 -2.56 -15.41
N ALA A 65 -2.96 -2.80 -16.72
CA ALA A 65 -1.91 -3.46 -17.50
C ALA A 65 -0.64 -2.60 -17.65
N ALA A 66 -0.80 -1.31 -17.90
CA ALA A 66 0.28 -0.33 -18.06
C ALA A 66 1.21 -0.27 -16.83
N TYR A 67 0.63 -0.34 -15.63
CA TYR A 67 1.38 -0.26 -14.37
C TYR A 67 1.75 -1.64 -13.77
N ALA A 68 1.21 -2.74 -14.31
CA ALA A 68 1.57 -4.10 -13.86
C ALA A 68 3.01 -4.50 -14.23
N GLY A 69 3.56 -3.97 -15.33
CA GLY A 69 4.93 -4.24 -15.79
C GLY A 69 6.00 -3.27 -15.28
N GLY A 70 5.63 -2.27 -14.48
CA GLY A 70 6.51 -1.23 -13.93
C GLY A 70 7.28 -1.71 -12.70
N GLU A 71 8.02 -2.81 -12.82
CA GLU A 71 8.76 -3.48 -11.74
C GLU A 71 10.00 -2.71 -11.22
N SER A 72 10.10 -1.40 -11.42
CA SER A 72 11.36 -0.67 -11.20
C SER A 72 11.34 0.41 -10.11
N SER A 73 10.31 0.51 -9.27
CA SER A 73 10.36 1.42 -8.09
C SER A 73 10.03 0.78 -6.75
N ALA A 74 9.50 -0.45 -6.72
CA ALA A 74 9.21 -1.18 -5.49
C ALA A 74 10.22 -2.29 -5.20
N ALA A 75 10.80 -2.92 -6.23
CA ALA A 75 11.81 -3.97 -6.07
C ALA A 75 13.14 -3.43 -5.53
N ALA A 76 13.49 -2.17 -5.83
CA ALA A 76 14.70 -1.53 -5.31
C ALA A 76 14.67 -1.30 -3.78
N VAL A 77 13.48 -1.21 -3.17
CA VAL A 77 13.33 -1.07 -1.71
C VAL A 77 13.41 -2.43 -0.99
N ILE A 78 13.21 -3.53 -1.73
CA ILE A 78 13.29 -4.91 -1.23
C ILE A 78 14.73 -5.45 -1.29
N GLY A 79 15.61 -4.83 -2.08
CA GLY A 79 16.99 -5.28 -2.32
C GLY A 79 17.97 -5.16 -1.14
N GLU A 80 17.63 -4.43 -0.06
CA GLU A 80 18.46 -4.30 1.15
C GLU A 80 17.89 -5.06 2.36
N VAL A 81 17.12 -6.12 2.12
CA VAL A 81 16.68 -7.04 3.18
C VAL A 81 17.73 -8.14 3.36
N GLU A 82 18.70 -7.93 4.25
CA GLU A 82 19.69 -8.95 4.66
C GLU A 82 19.09 -10.15 5.42
N SER A 83 17.76 -10.29 5.48
CA SER A 83 17.05 -11.49 5.97
C SER A 83 16.05 -12.04 4.93
N GLY A 84 16.40 -11.97 3.66
CA GLY A 84 15.57 -12.21 2.47
C GLY A 84 15.04 -13.62 2.20
N VAL A 85 14.83 -14.49 3.19
CA VAL A 85 14.29 -15.84 2.93
C VAL A 85 12.82 -16.00 3.35
N ASP A 86 12.30 -15.23 4.31
CA ASP A 86 10.93 -15.45 4.83
C ASP A 86 9.88 -14.48 4.27
N LEU A 87 10.14 -13.16 4.29
CA LEU A 87 9.10 -12.19 3.91
C LEU A 87 8.69 -12.28 2.43
N SER A 88 9.64 -12.53 1.55
CA SER A 88 9.39 -12.69 0.11
C SER A 88 8.53 -13.92 -0.20
N ARG A 89 8.66 -15.00 0.59
CA ARG A 89 7.80 -16.19 0.49
C ARG A 89 6.44 -15.95 1.12
N MET A 90 6.40 -15.27 2.27
CA MET A 90 5.15 -14.86 2.92
C MET A 90 4.27 -13.98 2.04
N MET A 91 4.87 -13.16 1.15
CA MET A 91 4.15 -12.31 0.20
C MET A 91 3.62 -13.08 -1.03
N GLN A 92 4.17 -14.25 -1.37
CA GLN A 92 3.77 -15.05 -2.53
C GLN A 92 2.56 -15.96 -2.26
N ASP A 93 2.31 -16.32 -1.00
CA ASP A 93 1.29 -17.32 -0.60
C ASP A 93 0.03 -16.73 0.08
N LEU A 94 -0.22 -15.42 -0.05
CA LEU A 94 -1.38 -14.80 0.62
C LEU A 94 -2.66 -14.96 -0.21
N PRO A 95 -3.73 -15.57 0.34
CA PRO A 95 -5.05 -15.46 -0.27
C PRO A 95 -5.52 -14.00 -0.27
N ALA A 96 -6.28 -13.62 -1.29
CA ALA A 96 -6.91 -12.31 -1.35
C ALA A 96 -7.80 -12.11 -0.12
N VAL A 97 -7.47 -11.14 0.73
CA VAL A 97 -8.34 -10.70 1.83
C VAL A 97 -9.41 -9.80 1.19
N GLU A 98 -10.65 -10.30 1.14
CA GLU A 98 -11.77 -9.69 0.39
C GLU A 98 -12.27 -8.37 0.96
N ASP A 99 -12.04 -8.10 2.25
CA ASP A 99 -12.40 -6.82 2.87
C ASP A 99 -11.15 -6.01 3.16
N LEU A 100 -10.84 -5.07 2.26
CA LEU A 100 -10.15 -3.80 2.48
C LEU A 100 -10.07 -3.09 1.11
N LEU A 101 -11.23 -2.68 0.62
CA LEU A 101 -11.32 -1.72 -0.48
C LEU A 101 -10.99 -0.32 0.07
N GLU A 102 -9.87 0.23 -0.41
CA GLU A 102 -9.59 1.63 -0.74
C GLU A 102 -8.12 2.04 -0.45
N ALA A 103 -7.61 2.88 -1.37
CA ALA A 103 -6.26 3.41 -1.58
C ALA A 103 -5.28 2.53 -2.41
N ALA A 104 -5.07 2.94 -3.67
CA ALA A 104 -4.19 2.28 -4.65
C ALA A 104 -2.68 2.47 -4.36
N ASP A 105 -2.29 3.50 -3.60
CA ASP A 105 -0.90 3.75 -3.17
C ASP A 105 -0.52 2.99 -1.90
N ASP A 106 -1.51 2.56 -1.12
CA ASP A 106 -1.29 1.75 0.09
C ASP A 106 -1.03 0.27 -0.23
N ALA A 107 -1.08 -0.14 -1.50
CA ALA A 107 -1.09 -1.56 -1.86
C ALA A 107 0.10 -2.36 -1.27
N PRO A 108 1.35 -1.86 -1.25
CA PRO A 108 2.45 -2.56 -0.56
C PRO A 108 2.28 -2.60 0.96
N ILE A 109 1.80 -1.52 1.57
CA ILE A 109 1.61 -1.40 3.03
C ILE A 109 0.45 -2.29 3.49
N ILE A 110 -0.68 -2.28 2.77
CA ILE A 110 -1.82 -3.16 2.97
C ILE A 110 -1.38 -4.62 2.83
N ARG A 111 -0.65 -4.97 1.76
CA ARG A 111 -0.17 -6.34 1.57
C ARG A 111 0.74 -6.77 2.72
N MET A 112 1.67 -5.92 3.13
CA MET A 112 2.57 -6.21 4.25
C MET A 112 1.78 -6.37 5.57
N LEU A 113 0.84 -5.48 5.85
CA LEU A 113 0.03 -5.55 7.07
C LEU A 113 -0.84 -6.80 7.08
N ASN A 114 -1.49 -7.13 5.96
CA ASN A 114 -2.28 -8.36 5.81
C ASN A 114 -1.39 -9.61 5.94
N ALA A 115 -0.17 -9.57 5.42
CA ALA A 115 0.82 -10.65 5.60
C ALA A 115 1.14 -10.87 7.08
N LEU A 116 1.44 -9.78 7.79
CA LEU A 116 1.76 -9.81 9.22
C LEU A 116 0.58 -10.31 10.05
N LEU A 117 -0.63 -9.81 9.81
CA LEU A 117 -1.85 -10.24 10.50
C LEU A 117 -2.16 -11.72 10.24
N THR A 118 -2.03 -12.16 8.99
CA THR A 118 -2.24 -13.56 8.61
C THR A 118 -1.22 -14.47 9.28
N GLN A 119 0.06 -14.06 9.29
CA GLN A 119 1.12 -14.84 9.93
C GLN A 119 0.94 -14.90 11.44
N ALA A 120 0.62 -13.78 12.09
CA ALA A 120 0.33 -13.74 13.51
C ALA A 120 -0.82 -14.69 13.89
N ALA A 121 -1.89 -14.72 13.08
CA ALA A 121 -3.00 -15.65 13.27
C ALA A 121 -2.59 -17.11 13.07
N LYS A 122 -1.80 -17.42 12.03
CA LYS A 122 -1.26 -18.76 11.77
C LYS A 122 -0.39 -19.27 12.92
N ASP A 123 0.43 -18.38 13.46
CA ASP A 123 1.37 -18.72 14.53
C ASP A 123 0.75 -18.66 15.94
N GLY A 124 -0.55 -18.33 16.05
CA GLY A 124 -1.23 -18.23 17.34
C GLY A 124 -0.71 -17.10 18.22
N ALA A 125 -0.26 -15.99 17.64
CA ALA A 125 0.24 -14.86 18.40
C ALA A 125 -0.86 -14.17 19.21
N SER A 126 -0.58 -13.85 20.47
CA SER A 126 -1.47 -13.08 21.34
C SER A 126 -1.39 -11.58 21.08
N ASP A 127 -0.20 -11.09 20.69
CA ASP A 127 0.07 -9.68 20.48
C ASP A 127 0.97 -9.46 19.27
N ILE A 128 0.75 -8.35 18.57
CA ILE A 128 1.63 -7.83 17.53
C ILE A 128 2.14 -6.47 18.00
N HIS A 129 3.46 -6.36 18.15
CA HIS A 129 4.15 -5.13 18.51
C HIS A 129 4.78 -4.52 17.27
N ILE A 130 4.51 -3.24 16.99
CA ILE A 130 5.13 -2.49 15.90
C ILE A 130 5.80 -1.27 16.53
N GLU A 131 7.11 -1.33 16.67
CA GLU A 131 7.87 -0.39 17.49
C GLU A 131 8.83 0.42 16.62
N PRO A 132 8.84 1.76 16.77
CA PRO A 132 9.83 2.61 16.13
C PRO A 132 11.15 2.63 16.93
N TYR A 133 12.27 2.52 16.22
CA TYR A 133 13.60 2.83 16.72
C TYR A 133 14.17 4.06 16.00
N GLU A 134 15.37 4.48 16.39
CA GLU A 134 16.05 5.64 15.79
C GLU A 134 16.24 5.48 14.27
N ARG A 135 16.67 4.29 13.83
CA ARG A 135 17.03 4.03 12.43
C ARG A 135 16.23 2.91 11.76
N SER A 136 15.34 2.25 12.49
CA SER A 136 14.54 1.14 11.98
C SER A 136 13.16 1.08 12.64
N SER A 137 12.32 0.16 12.19
CA SER A 137 11.15 -0.29 12.91
C SER A 137 11.32 -1.79 13.21
N SER A 138 10.80 -2.27 14.33
CA SER A 138 10.70 -3.71 14.60
C SER A 138 9.24 -4.12 14.65
N VAL A 139 8.94 -5.29 14.08
CA VAL A 139 7.66 -5.97 14.25
C VAL A 139 7.92 -7.27 15.01
N ARG A 140 7.30 -7.40 16.19
CA ARG A 140 7.48 -8.56 17.07
C ARG A 140 6.14 -9.20 17.38
N PHE A 141 6.09 -10.53 17.41
CA PHE A 141 4.91 -11.27 17.84
C PHE A 141 5.13 -11.83 19.25
N ARG A 142 4.10 -11.80 20.08
CA ARG A 142 4.08 -12.59 21.31
C ARG A 142 3.41 -13.92 21.02
N VAL A 143 4.15 -15.02 21.13
CA VAL A 143 3.63 -16.39 20.99
C VAL A 143 4.00 -17.15 22.24
N ASP A 144 3.02 -17.80 22.87
CA ASP A 144 3.21 -18.53 24.13
C ASP A 144 3.95 -17.72 25.22
N GLY A 145 3.60 -16.44 25.32
CA GLY A 145 4.19 -15.50 26.28
C GLY A 145 5.56 -14.90 25.89
N THR A 146 6.21 -15.45 24.85
CA THR A 146 7.55 -15.03 24.42
C THR A 146 7.48 -14.08 23.23
N LEU A 147 8.25 -12.98 23.28
CA LEU A 147 8.39 -12.05 22.16
C LEU A 147 9.44 -12.54 21.17
N ARG A 148 9.09 -12.58 19.89
CA ARG A 148 10.00 -12.89 18.78
C ARG A 148 9.92 -11.82 17.71
N GLU A 149 11.07 -11.36 17.24
CA GLU A 149 11.14 -10.44 16.09
C GLU A 149 10.86 -11.20 14.80
N VAL A 150 9.98 -10.64 13.96
CA VAL A 150 9.51 -11.27 12.73
C VAL A 150 10.05 -10.54 11.51
N VAL A 151 10.06 -9.22 11.55
CA VAL A 151 10.61 -8.37 10.50
C VAL A 151 11.11 -7.07 11.10
N GLN A 152 12.15 -6.52 10.49
CA GLN A 152 12.68 -5.21 10.82
C GLN A 152 12.55 -4.26 9.62
N PRO A 153 11.40 -3.59 9.44
CA PRO A 153 11.20 -2.70 8.30
C PRO A 153 12.11 -1.47 8.38
N ASN A 154 12.41 -0.88 7.22
CA ASN A 154 13.03 0.44 7.17
C ASN A 154 12.14 1.45 7.92
N LYS A 155 12.78 2.35 8.67
CA LYS A 155 12.12 3.42 9.42
C LYS A 155 11.08 4.19 8.60
N ALA A 156 11.35 4.41 7.31
CA ALA A 156 10.45 5.10 6.39
C ALA A 156 9.06 4.46 6.30
N LEU A 157 8.95 3.13 6.48
CA LEU A 157 7.70 2.40 6.38
C LEU A 157 6.87 2.46 7.68
N HIS A 158 7.47 2.82 8.81
CA HIS A 158 6.80 2.81 10.11
C HIS A 158 5.57 3.71 10.12
N ALA A 159 5.72 4.96 9.68
CA ALA A 159 4.64 5.94 9.66
C ALA A 159 3.46 5.48 8.77
N ALA A 160 3.77 4.83 7.64
CA ALA A 160 2.76 4.30 6.73
C ALA A 160 1.99 3.12 7.35
N LEU A 161 2.69 2.21 8.03
CA LEU A 161 2.05 1.09 8.75
C LEU A 161 1.12 1.59 9.86
N ILE A 162 1.57 2.55 10.68
CA ILE A 162 0.74 3.13 11.75
C ILE A 162 -0.46 3.88 11.16
N SER A 163 -0.27 4.67 10.11
CA SER A 163 -1.37 5.36 9.42
C SER A 163 -2.42 4.38 8.92
N ARG A 164 -1.99 3.27 8.32
CA ARG A 164 -2.93 2.26 7.81
C ARG A 164 -3.68 1.55 8.93
N LEU A 165 -2.99 1.20 10.03
CA LEU A 165 -3.63 0.62 11.21
C LEU A 165 -4.65 1.56 11.84
N LYS A 166 -4.34 2.86 11.90
CA LYS A 166 -5.28 3.88 12.39
C LYS A 166 -6.53 3.98 11.52
N ILE A 167 -6.39 3.97 10.20
CA ILE A 167 -7.54 3.92 9.28
C ILE A 167 -8.41 2.69 9.57
N MET A 168 -7.79 1.51 9.66
CA MET A 168 -8.51 0.25 9.88
C MET A 168 -9.23 0.20 11.23
N ALA A 169 -8.71 0.90 12.24
CA ALA A 169 -9.26 0.95 13.60
C ALA A 169 -10.11 2.22 13.87
N GLU A 170 -10.44 3.00 12.84
CA GLU A 170 -11.21 4.26 12.93
C GLU A 170 -10.59 5.31 13.88
N LEU A 171 -9.26 5.40 13.91
CA LEU A 171 -8.49 6.32 14.75
C LEU A 171 -8.09 7.59 14.01
N ASP A 172 -7.79 8.66 14.75
CA ASP A 172 -7.32 9.92 14.19
C ASP A 172 -5.86 9.78 13.73
N ILE A 173 -5.67 9.87 12.40
CA ILE A 173 -4.37 9.77 11.72
C ILE A 173 -3.48 10.98 12.04
N ALA A 174 -4.08 12.17 12.18
CA ALA A 174 -3.37 13.41 12.41
C ALA A 174 -2.83 13.50 13.85
N GLU A 175 -3.56 12.96 14.83
CA GLU A 175 -3.16 13.00 16.24
C GLU A 175 -2.09 11.94 16.56
N LYS A 176 -0.90 12.36 16.96
CA LYS A 176 0.25 11.48 17.27
C LYS A 176 0.76 11.63 18.71
N ARG A 177 0.21 12.58 19.47
CA ARG A 177 0.73 13.00 20.78
C ARG A 177 0.00 12.35 21.95
N LEU A 178 -1.19 11.80 21.69
CA LEU A 178 -2.03 11.15 22.69
C LEU A 178 -2.19 9.66 22.36
N PRO A 179 -2.26 8.79 23.39
CA PRO A 179 -2.70 7.42 23.21
C PRO A 179 -4.06 7.33 22.52
N GLN A 180 -4.24 6.32 21.67
CA GLN A 180 -5.52 6.02 21.03
C GLN A 180 -5.77 4.52 21.03
N ASP A 181 -7.03 4.13 21.21
CA ASP A 181 -7.47 2.75 21.25
C ASP A 181 -8.64 2.53 20.28
N GLY A 182 -8.62 1.43 19.56
CA GLY A 182 -9.63 1.06 18.58
C GLY A 182 -9.78 -0.45 18.44
N ARG A 183 -10.63 -0.87 17.51
CA ARG A 183 -10.83 -2.28 17.18
C ARG A 183 -10.90 -2.47 15.69
N ILE A 184 -10.46 -3.64 15.24
CA ILE A 184 -10.54 -4.06 13.84
C ILE A 184 -11.20 -5.43 13.80
N SER A 185 -12.30 -5.55 13.07
CA SER A 185 -12.89 -6.85 12.73
C SER A 185 -12.27 -7.37 11.44
N LEU A 186 -11.57 -8.49 11.51
CA LEU A 186 -10.86 -9.11 10.40
C LEU A 186 -11.43 -10.50 10.09
N ARG A 187 -11.40 -10.88 8.81
CA ARG A 187 -11.69 -12.25 8.37
C ARG A 187 -10.44 -12.88 7.79
N ILE A 188 -9.82 -13.81 8.53
CA ILE A 188 -8.58 -14.48 8.14
C ILE A 188 -8.85 -15.98 8.00
N GLY A 189 -8.65 -16.54 6.80
CA GLY A 189 -8.89 -17.96 6.54
C GLY A 189 -10.33 -18.41 6.85
N GLY A 190 -11.32 -17.54 6.65
CA GLY A 190 -12.72 -17.81 6.95
C GLY A 190 -13.12 -17.66 8.42
N ARG A 191 -12.17 -17.40 9.33
CA ARG A 191 -12.44 -17.13 10.75
C ARG A 191 -12.52 -15.63 11.01
N ALA A 192 -13.56 -15.21 11.72
CA ALA A 192 -13.67 -13.85 12.24
C ALA A 192 -12.75 -13.66 13.46
N ILE A 193 -11.96 -12.60 13.46
CA ILE A 193 -11.02 -12.22 14.52
C ILE A 193 -11.28 -10.75 14.86
N ASP A 194 -11.58 -10.47 16.13
CA ASP A 194 -11.65 -9.10 16.65
C ASP A 194 -10.28 -8.75 17.24
N VAL A 195 -9.64 -7.73 16.68
CA VAL A 195 -8.31 -7.26 17.09
C VAL A 195 -8.47 -5.95 17.84
N ARG A 196 -7.85 -5.85 19.01
CA ARG A 196 -7.68 -4.58 19.71
C ARG A 196 -6.42 -3.89 19.23
N VAL A 197 -6.53 -2.60 18.95
CA VAL A 197 -5.41 -1.78 18.49
C VAL A 197 -5.21 -0.65 19.47
N SER A 198 -3.98 -0.49 19.93
CA SER A 198 -3.57 0.63 20.77
C SER A 198 -2.35 1.30 20.13
N THR A 199 -2.37 2.62 20.07
CA THR A 199 -1.23 3.43 19.64
C THR A 199 -0.76 4.29 20.80
N LEU A 200 0.55 4.39 20.98
CA LEU A 200 1.18 5.14 22.07
C LEU A 200 2.26 6.05 21.48
N PRO A 201 2.35 7.32 21.91
CA PRO A 201 3.46 8.17 21.51
C PRO A 201 4.76 7.65 22.10
N SER A 202 5.83 7.64 21.29
CA SER A 202 7.17 7.26 21.71
C SER A 202 8.22 8.27 21.25
N SER A 203 9.46 8.16 21.74
CA SER A 203 10.55 9.07 21.39
C SER A 203 10.92 9.08 19.90
N TYR A 204 10.58 8.02 19.16
CA TYR A 204 10.92 7.88 17.75
C TYR A 204 9.70 7.81 16.83
N GLY A 205 8.49 8.00 17.36
CA GLY A 205 7.25 7.84 16.61
C GLY A 205 6.04 7.85 17.49
#